data_AF-C9Z3D8-F1
#
_entry.id   AF-C9Z3D8-F1
#
_cell.length_a   1.000
_cell.length_b   1.000
_cell.length_c   1.000
_cell.angle_alpha   90.00
_cell.angle_beta   90.00
_cell.angle_gamma   90.00
#
_symmetry.space_group_name_H-M   'P 1'
#
loop_
_entity.id
_entity.type
_entity.pdbx_description
1 polymer ?
#
loop_
_entity_poly.entity_id
_entity_poly.type
_entity_poly.pdbx_seq_one_letter_code
_entity_poly.pdbx_strand_id
1 'polypeptide(L)'
;MWMGTSADGYFAAVAAWFVALVALAATARTIRRSCTAAFGAGLVFGLICYLSYGLTLFAVIGAGVLVLGRRRLRALPFLIAGTAVVPLAFTLVGFDWWEAYHPLVERYYQGAGGFRPYGYWVWANLACTVLVVGPATVAGLRRIAALVVRERARLLPIRARTRSLSVAVETTPRHTSEVRLALLVLLALGALLVAGLSGMSKAETERIWLPFAVWLLAAGALLPRPRAWLAAQAVLALLLNHLLLTGW
;
A
#
# COMPACT_ATOMS: atom_id res chain seq x y z
N MET A 1 -13.15 11.98 5.73
CA MET A 1 -14.25 11.59 6.65
C MET A 1 -13.93 10.30 7.40
N TRP A 2 -13.67 9.18 6.70
CA TRP A 2 -13.56 7.85 7.30
C TRP A 2 -12.37 7.61 8.27
N MET A 3 -11.35 8.46 8.27
CA MET A 3 -10.14 8.34 9.11
C MET A 3 -10.02 9.40 10.21
N GLY A 4 -10.99 10.32 10.33
CA GLY A 4 -10.84 11.51 11.18
C GLY A 4 -10.89 11.26 12.69
N THR A 5 -11.44 10.12 13.12
CA THR A 5 -11.70 9.79 14.53
C THR A 5 -11.03 8.50 14.99
N SER A 6 -10.15 7.91 14.17
CA SER A 6 -9.55 6.60 14.44
C SER A 6 -8.02 6.62 14.36
N ALA A 7 -7.38 5.66 15.04
CA ALA A 7 -5.94 5.43 14.96
C ALA A 7 -5.46 5.17 13.52
N ASP A 8 -6.36 4.80 12.61
CA ASP A 8 -6.05 4.55 11.20
C ASP A 8 -5.58 5.80 10.47
N GLY A 9 -6.05 6.99 10.86
CA GLY A 9 -5.54 8.24 10.31
C GLY A 9 -4.06 8.44 10.64
N TYR A 10 -3.67 8.11 11.87
CA TYR A 10 -2.27 8.10 12.30
C TYR A 10 -1.48 7.03 11.55
N PHE A 11 -1.97 5.79 11.47
CA PHE A 11 -1.30 4.70 10.74
C PHE A 11 -1.10 5.03 9.26
N ALA A 12 -2.13 5.57 8.60
CA ALA A 12 -2.07 6.02 7.22
C ALA A 12 -1.07 7.17 7.03
N ALA A 13 -0.98 8.11 7.98
CA ALA A 13 -0.02 9.21 7.92
C ALA A 13 1.44 8.71 8.04
N VAL A 14 1.71 7.81 8.98
CA VAL A 14 3.04 7.19 9.13
C VAL A 14 3.39 6.38 7.88
N ALA A 15 2.45 5.61 7.35
CA ALA A 15 2.62 4.85 6.11
C ALA A 15 2.84 5.75 4.87
N ALA A 16 2.17 6.89 4.80
CA ALA A 16 2.40 7.90 3.76
C ALA A 16 3.81 8.49 3.83
N TRP A 17 4.31 8.80 5.03
CA TRP A 17 5.68 9.24 5.22
C TRP A 17 6.70 8.18 4.79
N PHE A 18 6.47 6.92 5.11
CA PHE A 18 7.31 5.82 4.63
C PHE A 18 7.41 5.82 3.10
N VAL A 19 6.27 5.78 2.40
CA VAL A 19 6.26 5.74 0.93
C VAL A 19 6.89 7.01 0.34
N ALA A 20 6.63 8.17 0.92
CA ALA A 20 7.23 9.45 0.50
C ALA A 20 8.76 9.44 0.66
N LEU A 21 9.29 8.91 1.77
CA LEU A 21 10.73 8.80 2.00
C LEU A 21 11.40 7.77 1.09
N VAL A 22 10.73 6.67 0.75
CA VAL A 22 11.22 5.73 -0.27
C VAL A 22 11.28 6.39 -1.65
N ALA A 23 10.25 7.15 -2.04
CA ALA A 23 10.28 7.95 -3.27
C ALA A 23 11.40 9.01 -3.23
N LEU A 24 11.57 9.65 -2.07
CA LEU A 24 12.73 10.41 -1.59
C LEU A 24 14.06 9.80 -2.03
N ALA A 25 14.32 8.63 -1.45
CA ALA A 25 15.53 7.86 -1.63
C ALA A 25 15.76 7.48 -3.10
N ALA A 26 14.69 7.09 -3.80
CA ALA A 26 14.70 6.65 -5.19
C ALA A 26 15.01 7.78 -6.20
N THR A 27 14.61 9.02 -5.89
CA THR A 27 14.66 10.18 -6.80
C THR A 27 15.71 11.23 -6.43
N ALA A 28 16.34 11.11 -5.25
CA ALA A 28 17.34 12.06 -4.77
C ALA A 28 18.49 12.29 -5.76
N ARG A 29 18.86 13.57 -5.93
CA ARG A 29 19.97 14.00 -6.82
C ARG A 29 21.34 13.65 -6.25
N THR A 30 21.51 13.69 -4.92
CA THR A 30 22.77 13.42 -4.23
C THR A 30 22.74 12.10 -3.47
N ILE A 31 23.91 11.48 -3.27
CA ILE A 31 24.03 10.22 -2.52
C ILE A 31 23.61 10.43 -1.07
N ARG A 32 24.14 11.48 -0.42
CA ARG A 32 23.80 11.80 0.98
C ARG A 32 22.29 11.90 1.20
N ARG A 33 21.56 12.64 0.36
CA ARG A 33 20.09 12.75 0.47
C ARG A 33 19.37 11.43 0.24
N SER A 34 19.86 10.61 -0.69
CA SER A 34 19.32 9.28 -0.95
C SER A 34 19.48 8.38 0.27
N CYS A 35 20.67 8.35 0.88
CA CYS A 35 20.96 7.55 2.08
C CYS A 35 20.17 8.03 3.29
N THR A 36 20.08 9.35 3.54
CA THR A 36 19.32 9.89 4.68
C THR A 36 17.82 9.61 4.54
N ALA A 37 17.27 9.77 3.33
CA ALA A 37 15.87 9.44 3.06
C ALA A 37 15.61 7.93 3.18
N ALA A 38 16.55 7.10 2.73
CA ALA A 38 16.44 5.65 2.85
C ALA A 38 16.47 5.18 4.32
N PHE A 39 17.38 5.73 5.12
CA PHE A 39 17.44 5.46 6.55
C PHE A 39 16.17 5.92 7.27
N GLY A 40 15.69 7.14 6.97
CA GLY A 40 14.42 7.64 7.49
C GLY A 40 13.24 6.77 7.08
N ALA A 41 13.18 6.32 5.82
CA ALA A 41 12.17 5.39 5.35
C ALA A 41 12.22 4.07 6.13
N GLY A 42 13.41 3.52 6.35
CA GLY A 42 13.60 2.34 7.17
C GLY A 42 13.07 2.53 8.59
N LEU A 43 13.45 3.62 9.25
CA LEU A 43 13.02 3.91 10.63
C LEU A 43 11.48 3.99 10.74
N VAL A 44 10.85 4.69 9.80
CA VAL A 44 9.39 4.80 9.74
C VAL A 44 8.75 3.43 9.43
N PHE A 45 9.36 2.61 8.57
CA PHE A 45 8.88 1.26 8.29
C PHE A 45 8.98 0.34 9.50
N GLY A 46 10.09 0.39 10.24
CA GLY A 46 10.24 -0.32 11.50
C GLY A 46 9.16 0.07 12.51
N LEU A 47 8.82 1.36 12.59
CA LEU A 47 7.71 1.85 13.42
C LEU A 47 6.37 1.27 12.94
N ILE A 48 6.09 1.29 11.64
CA ILE A 48 4.85 0.76 11.05
C ILE A 48 4.62 -0.72 11.44
N CYS A 49 5.66 -1.55 11.43
CA CYS A 49 5.58 -2.96 11.85
C CYS A 49 5.14 -3.14 13.31
N TYR A 50 5.31 -2.12 14.16
CA TYR A 50 4.91 -2.10 15.56
C TYR A 50 3.60 -1.35 15.82
N LEU A 51 3.03 -0.71 14.80
CA LEU A 51 1.69 -0.09 14.88
C LEU A 51 0.57 -1.11 14.61
N SER A 52 0.80 -2.02 13.67
CA SER A 52 -0.13 -3.09 13.31
C SER A 52 0.61 -4.18 12.51
N TYR A 53 0.27 -5.44 12.79
CA TYR A 53 0.89 -6.58 12.10
C TYR A 53 0.58 -6.56 10.59
N GLY A 54 -0.62 -6.11 10.22
CA GLY A 54 -1.05 -6.03 8.81
C GLY A 54 -0.30 -4.97 8.01
N LEU A 55 0.22 -3.92 8.65
CA LEU A 55 0.93 -2.85 7.96
C LEU A 55 2.33 -3.25 7.49
N THR A 56 2.85 -4.42 7.90
CA THR A 56 4.06 -5.03 7.31
C THR A 56 3.97 -5.15 5.79
N LEU A 57 2.75 -5.28 5.22
CA LEU A 57 2.49 -5.34 3.79
C LEU A 57 2.83 -4.04 3.04
N PHE A 58 3.04 -2.92 3.74
CA PHE A 58 3.62 -1.72 3.14
C PHE A 58 5.02 -1.97 2.56
N ALA A 59 5.73 -3.02 3.01
CA ALA A 59 6.96 -3.48 2.38
C ALA A 59 6.79 -3.71 0.86
N VAL A 60 5.65 -4.23 0.43
CA VAL A 60 5.34 -4.51 -0.98
C VAL A 60 5.23 -3.20 -1.77
N ILE A 61 4.55 -2.19 -1.22
CA ILE A 61 4.41 -0.88 -1.84
C ILE A 61 5.77 -0.17 -1.90
N GLY A 62 6.51 -0.15 -0.79
CA GLY A 62 7.85 0.44 -0.70
C GLY A 62 8.84 -0.23 -1.65
N ALA A 63 8.84 -1.56 -1.73
CA ALA A 63 9.65 -2.31 -2.69
C ALA A 63 9.30 -1.93 -4.14
N GLY A 64 8.00 -1.78 -4.46
CA GLY A 64 7.55 -1.29 -5.76
C GLY A 64 8.14 0.06 -6.13
N VAL A 65 8.04 1.04 -5.22
CA VAL A 65 8.62 2.39 -5.42
C VAL A 65 10.13 2.32 -5.61
N LEU A 66 10.81 1.50 -4.80
CA LEU A 66 12.27 1.36 -4.86
C LEU A 66 12.73 0.68 -6.16
N VAL A 67 12.04 -0.38 -6.61
CA VAL A 67 12.35 -1.12 -7.85
C VAL A 67 12.18 -0.24 -9.09
N LEU A 68 11.17 0.63 -9.09
CA LEU A 68 10.95 1.64 -10.14
C LEU A 68 11.96 2.80 -10.07
N GLY A 69 12.68 2.94 -8.96
CA GLY A 69 13.73 3.92 -8.72
C GLY A 69 15.07 3.55 -9.33
N ARG A 70 15.89 4.57 -9.66
CA ARG A 70 17.22 4.36 -10.25
C ARG A 70 18.30 3.97 -9.24
N ARG A 71 18.13 4.31 -7.96
CA ARG A 71 19.17 4.17 -6.91
C ARG A 71 18.93 3.03 -5.91
N ARG A 72 18.14 2.02 -6.28
CA ARG A 72 17.68 0.96 -5.38
C ARG A 72 18.78 0.27 -4.56
N LEU A 73 19.87 -0.15 -5.21
CA LEU A 73 20.94 -0.91 -4.56
C LEU A 73 21.71 -0.09 -3.52
N ARG A 74 21.82 1.23 -3.75
CA ARG A 74 22.55 2.13 -2.83
C ARG A 74 21.69 2.56 -1.65
N ALA A 75 20.38 2.66 -1.84
CA ALA A 75 19.44 3.00 -0.78
C ALA A 75 19.15 1.79 0.13
N LEU A 76 19.19 0.57 -0.41
CA LEU A 76 18.84 -0.66 0.29
C LEU A 76 19.53 -0.87 1.64
N PRO A 77 20.88 -0.76 1.78
CA PRO A 77 21.52 -1.00 3.07
C PRO A 77 21.08 0.00 4.15
N PHE A 78 20.87 1.27 3.79
CA PHE A 78 20.40 2.30 4.71
C PHE A 78 18.94 2.08 5.12
N LEU A 79 18.10 1.64 4.17
CA LEU A 79 16.72 1.26 4.45
C LEU A 79 16.68 0.09 5.44
N ILE A 80 17.45 -0.97 5.20
CA ILE A 80 17.52 -2.13 6.11
C ILE A 80 18.02 -1.69 7.49
N ALA A 81 19.09 -0.88 7.53
CA ALA A 81 19.62 -0.36 8.78
C ALA A 81 18.59 0.45 9.57
N GLY A 82 17.82 1.32 8.90
CA GLY A 82 16.74 2.07 9.52
C GLY A 82 15.60 1.17 10.02
N THR A 83 15.20 0.18 9.21
CA THR A 83 14.13 -0.77 9.57
C THR A 83 14.44 -1.54 10.83
N ALA A 84 15.71 -1.89 11.07
CA ALA A 84 16.12 -2.63 12.24
C ALA A 84 16.06 -1.82 13.55
N VAL A 85 16.08 -0.48 13.50
CA VAL A 85 16.18 0.37 14.70
C VAL A 85 15.03 0.13 15.68
N VAL A 86 13.79 0.21 15.22
CA VAL A 86 12.61 0.06 16.09
C VAL A 86 12.49 -1.38 16.61
N PRO A 87 12.52 -2.43 15.75
CA PRO A 87 12.52 -3.80 16.23
C PRO A 87 13.61 -4.09 17.26
N LEU A 88 14.85 -3.69 17.00
CA LEU A 88 15.95 -3.91 17.94
C LEU A 88 15.71 -3.18 19.27
N ALA A 89 15.24 -1.93 19.24
CA ALA A 89 14.95 -1.19 20.45
C ALA A 89 13.88 -1.89 21.32
N PHE A 90 12.80 -2.37 20.72
CA PHE A 90 11.75 -3.10 21.44
C PHE A 90 12.25 -4.47 21.94
N THR A 91 12.98 -5.21 21.12
CA THR A 91 13.57 -6.50 21.53
C THR A 91 14.56 -6.33 22.69
N LEU A 92 15.37 -5.26 22.70
CA LEU A 92 16.29 -4.96 23.80
C LEU A 92 15.56 -4.61 25.11
N VAL A 93 14.33 -4.09 25.03
CA VAL A 93 13.46 -3.83 26.19
C VAL A 93 12.66 -5.08 26.59
N GLY A 94 12.87 -6.21 25.90
CA GLY A 94 12.26 -7.50 26.22
C GLY A 94 10.94 -7.79 25.52
N PHE A 95 10.57 -7.01 24.49
CA PHE A 95 9.38 -7.28 23.69
C PHE A 95 9.70 -8.26 22.54
N ASP A 96 9.06 -9.43 22.57
CA ASP A 96 9.08 -10.39 21.46
C ASP A 96 7.83 -10.20 20.59
N TRP A 97 8.07 -9.81 19.33
CA TRP A 97 7.02 -9.53 18.35
C TRP A 97 6.24 -10.79 17.93
N TRP A 98 6.89 -11.95 17.91
CA TRP A 98 6.23 -13.21 17.56
C TRP A 98 5.46 -13.78 18.73
N GLU A 99 6.02 -13.69 19.94
CA GLU A 99 5.31 -14.09 21.15
C GLU A 99 4.04 -13.26 21.35
N ALA A 100 4.12 -11.95 21.14
CA ALA A 100 2.97 -11.04 21.27
C ALA A 100 1.85 -11.30 20.24
N TYR A 101 2.16 -11.92 19.10
CA TYR A 101 1.17 -12.21 18.06
C TYR A 101 0.16 -13.29 18.48
N HIS A 102 0.59 -14.34 19.17
CA HIS A 102 -0.29 -15.45 19.55
C HIS A 102 -1.42 -15.02 20.51
N PRO A 103 -1.16 -14.31 21.62
CA PRO A 103 -2.19 -13.78 22.50
C PRO A 103 -3.15 -12.81 21.81
N LEU A 104 -2.67 -12.03 20.83
CA LEU A 104 -3.53 -11.14 20.03
C LEU A 104 -4.58 -11.93 19.26
N VAL A 105 -4.15 -12.99 18.59
CA VAL A 105 -5.04 -13.88 17.83
C VAL A 105 -6.03 -14.57 18.78
N GLU A 106 -5.56 -15.11 19.91
CA GLU A 106 -6.43 -15.75 20.90
C GLU A 106 -7.52 -14.81 21.43
N ARG A 107 -7.14 -13.60 21.85
CA ARG A 107 -8.10 -12.59 22.33
C ARG A 107 -9.10 -12.19 21.26
N TYR A 108 -8.67 -12.11 20.00
CA TYR A 108 -9.58 -11.83 18.90
C TYR A 108 -10.67 -12.90 18.77
N TYR A 109 -10.28 -14.18 18.83
CA TYR A 109 -11.22 -15.30 18.72
C TYR A 109 -12.12 -15.45 19.96
N GLN A 110 -11.64 -15.07 21.14
CA GLN A 110 -12.47 -14.98 22.35
C GLN A 110 -13.52 -13.87 22.27
N GLY A 111 -13.25 -12.81 21.51
CA GLY A 111 -14.15 -11.67 21.29
C GLY A 111 -14.94 -11.75 19.99
N ALA A 112 -14.80 -10.70 19.16
CA ALA A 112 -15.59 -10.51 17.95
C ALA A 112 -15.37 -11.58 16.86
N GLY A 113 -14.24 -12.30 16.89
CA GLY A 113 -13.90 -13.33 15.93
C GLY A 113 -14.76 -14.60 16.03
N GLY A 114 -15.37 -14.86 17.19
CA GLY A 114 -16.11 -16.10 17.46
C GLY A 114 -17.45 -16.22 16.73
N PHE A 115 -18.09 -15.11 16.34
CA PHE A 115 -19.49 -15.11 15.86
C PHE A 115 -19.65 -14.73 14.38
N ARG A 116 -18.59 -14.22 13.72
CA ARG A 116 -18.64 -13.75 12.32
C ARG A 116 -17.87 -14.72 11.40
N PRO A 117 -18.53 -15.37 10.42
CA PRO A 117 -17.86 -16.34 9.55
C PRO A 117 -16.77 -15.66 8.70
N TYR A 118 -15.75 -16.42 8.29
CA TYR A 118 -14.66 -15.87 7.49
C TYR A 118 -15.13 -15.21 6.19
N GLY A 119 -16.10 -15.82 5.49
CA GLY A 119 -16.66 -15.28 4.25
C GLY A 119 -17.30 -13.90 4.44
N TYR A 120 -17.91 -13.62 5.60
CA TYR A 120 -18.45 -12.29 5.90
C TYR A 120 -17.34 -11.23 5.83
N TRP A 121 -16.18 -11.50 6.43
CA TRP A 121 -15.05 -10.57 6.43
C TRP A 121 -14.49 -10.28 5.03
N VAL A 122 -14.36 -11.32 4.20
CA VAL A 122 -13.86 -11.16 2.83
C VAL A 122 -14.77 -10.23 2.03
N TRP A 123 -16.09 -10.45 2.07
CA TRP A 123 -17.04 -9.71 1.26
C TRP A 123 -17.39 -8.34 1.85
N ALA A 124 -17.56 -8.24 3.17
CA ALA A 124 -17.86 -6.97 3.84
C ALA A 124 -16.70 -5.98 3.65
N ASN A 125 -15.45 -6.40 3.89
CA ASN A 125 -14.30 -5.52 3.72
C ASN A 125 -14.14 -5.04 2.27
N LEU A 126 -14.36 -5.92 1.29
CA LEU A 126 -14.32 -5.55 -0.13
C LEU A 126 -15.42 -4.53 -0.46
N ALA A 127 -16.65 -4.77 -0.01
CA ALA A 127 -17.78 -3.86 -0.22
C ALA A 127 -17.53 -2.49 0.42
N CYS A 128 -17.11 -2.46 1.69
CA CYS A 128 -16.72 -1.25 2.40
C CYS A 128 -15.60 -0.52 1.67
N THR A 129 -14.59 -1.24 1.16
CA THR A 129 -13.50 -0.63 0.40
C THR A 129 -14.00 0.05 -0.85
N VAL A 130 -14.86 -0.61 -1.64
CA VAL A 130 -15.46 -0.02 -2.86
C VAL A 130 -16.24 1.25 -2.52
N LEU A 131 -16.99 1.26 -1.42
CA LEU A 131 -17.73 2.44 -0.96
C LEU A 131 -16.78 3.57 -0.50
N VAL A 132 -15.72 3.24 0.24
CA VAL A 132 -14.74 4.20 0.75
C VAL A 132 -13.91 4.82 -0.37
N VAL A 133 -13.41 4.03 -1.31
CA VAL A 133 -12.60 4.53 -2.43
C VAL A 133 -13.46 5.13 -3.53
N GLY A 134 -14.74 4.75 -3.59
CA GLY A 134 -15.79 5.28 -4.45
C GLY A 134 -15.63 5.03 -5.95
N PRO A 135 -16.60 5.50 -6.77
CA PRO A 135 -16.77 5.12 -8.16
C PRO A 135 -15.62 5.60 -9.06
N ALA A 136 -14.99 6.72 -8.72
CA ALA A 136 -13.83 7.23 -9.47
C ALA A 136 -12.66 6.24 -9.40
N THR A 137 -12.39 5.68 -8.23
CA THR A 137 -11.29 4.73 -8.06
C THR A 137 -11.57 3.43 -8.81
N VAL A 138 -12.82 2.92 -8.75
CA VAL A 138 -13.23 1.73 -9.51
C VAL A 138 -13.07 1.94 -11.02
N ALA A 139 -13.51 3.09 -11.54
CA ALA A 139 -13.35 3.43 -12.94
C ALA A 139 -11.87 3.59 -13.34
N GLY A 140 -11.04 4.14 -12.46
CA GLY A 140 -9.59 4.24 -12.61
C GLY A 140 -8.91 2.86 -12.66
N LEU A 141 -9.27 1.96 -11.74
CA LEU A 141 -8.77 0.58 -11.71
C LEU A 141 -9.13 -0.18 -13.00
N ARG A 142 -10.33 0.03 -13.55
CA ARG A 142 -10.69 -0.53 -14.87
C ARG A 142 -9.77 -0.03 -15.98
N ARG A 143 -9.38 1.25 -15.96
CA ARG A 143 -8.42 1.81 -16.93
C ARG A 143 -7.02 1.23 -16.74
N ILE A 144 -6.59 1.03 -15.49
CA ILE A 144 -5.33 0.35 -15.17
C ILE A 144 -5.32 -1.06 -15.77
N ALA A 145 -6.40 -1.83 -15.58
CA ALA A 145 -6.51 -3.16 -16.17
C ALA A 145 -6.40 -3.12 -17.70
N ALA A 146 -7.09 -2.18 -18.36
CA ALA A 146 -6.99 -2.00 -19.80
C ALA A 146 -5.57 -1.59 -20.26
N LEU A 147 -4.89 -0.73 -19.49
CA LEU A 147 -3.52 -0.31 -19.77
C LEU A 147 -2.56 -1.50 -19.66
N VAL A 148 -2.68 -2.32 -18.61
CA VAL A 148 -1.83 -3.51 -18.41
C VAL A 148 -2.05 -4.53 -19.52
N VAL A 149 -3.29 -4.75 -19.96
CA VAL A 149 -3.59 -5.66 -21.08
C VAL A 149 -2.98 -5.16 -22.40
N ARG A 150 -3.00 -3.84 -22.64
CA ARG A 150 -2.39 -3.20 -23.81
C ARG A 150 -0.86 -3.29 -23.76
N GLU A 151 -0.27 -3.02 -22.60
CA GLU A 151 1.18 -2.96 -22.41
C GLU A 151 1.79 -4.30 -21.98
N ARG A 152 1.03 -5.40 -22.02
CA ARG A 152 1.46 -6.73 -21.54
C ARG A 152 2.80 -7.17 -22.12
N ALA A 153 3.04 -6.87 -23.40
CA ALA A 153 4.25 -7.26 -24.11
C ALA A 153 5.49 -6.48 -23.66
N ARG A 154 5.32 -5.28 -23.09
CA ARG A 154 6.42 -4.49 -22.51
C ARG A 154 6.66 -4.82 -21.03
N LEU A 155 5.63 -5.29 -20.34
CA LEU A 155 5.69 -5.65 -18.91
C LEU A 155 6.25 -7.05 -18.66
N LEU A 156 5.93 -8.01 -19.53
CA LEU A 156 6.48 -9.36 -19.46
C LEU A 156 7.80 -9.41 -20.24
N PRO A 157 8.94 -9.76 -19.60
CA PRO A 157 10.14 -10.11 -20.34
C PRO A 157 9.85 -11.44 -21.03
N ILE A 158 9.29 -11.40 -22.23
CA ILE A 158 9.27 -12.58 -23.10
C ILE A 158 10.74 -12.95 -23.27
N ARG A 159 11.13 -14.15 -22.81
CA ARG A 159 12.38 -14.81 -23.16
C ARG A 159 12.42 -14.98 -24.69
N ALA A 160 12.68 -13.90 -25.41
CA ALA A 160 13.05 -13.94 -26.81
C ALA A 160 14.50 -14.41 -26.85
N ARG A 161 14.63 -15.75 -26.84
CA ARG A 161 15.55 -16.53 -27.66
C ARG A 161 16.88 -15.84 -28.00
N THR A 162 17.93 -16.30 -27.33
CA THR A 162 19.32 -16.44 -27.81
C THR A 162 19.65 -15.90 -29.22
N ARG A 163 20.72 -15.08 -29.24
CA ARG A 163 21.56 -14.62 -30.38
C ARG A 163 21.05 -13.44 -31.20
N SER A 164 21.46 -12.24 -30.80
CA SER A 164 22.60 -11.57 -31.46
C SER A 164 23.20 -10.52 -30.52
N LEU A 165 24.51 -10.58 -30.37
CA LEU A 165 25.31 -9.52 -29.74
C LEU A 165 25.35 -8.34 -30.71
N SER A 166 24.90 -7.18 -30.23
CA SER A 166 25.40 -5.82 -30.52
C SER A 166 24.26 -4.81 -30.71
N VAL A 167 24.52 -3.63 -30.16
CA VAL A 167 23.87 -2.34 -30.41
C VAL A 167 22.67 -1.97 -29.52
N ALA A 168 22.83 -0.80 -28.90
CA ALA A 168 21.89 0.04 -28.16
C ALA A 168 21.61 -0.34 -26.69
N VAL A 169 22.50 0.13 -25.80
CA VAL A 169 22.11 0.55 -24.45
C VAL A 169 21.22 1.79 -24.60
N GLU A 170 19.98 1.57 -25.01
CA GLU A 170 19.00 2.64 -25.14
C GLU A 170 18.52 3.02 -23.73
N THR A 171 18.96 4.18 -23.26
CA THR A 171 18.57 4.80 -21.99
C THR A 171 17.15 5.38 -22.04
N THR A 172 16.20 4.63 -22.59
CA THR A 172 14.79 4.98 -22.61
C THR A 172 14.21 4.65 -21.23
N PRO A 173 13.44 5.54 -20.58
CA PRO A 173 12.77 5.19 -19.33
C PRO A 173 11.89 3.95 -19.55
N ARG A 174 12.26 2.82 -18.92
CA ARG A 174 11.66 1.48 -19.12
C ARG A 174 10.12 1.43 -19.05
N HIS A 175 9.50 2.41 -18.39
CA HIS A 175 8.05 2.56 -18.29
C HIS A 175 7.66 4.04 -18.32
N THR A 176 6.54 4.35 -19.01
CA THR A 176 5.86 5.65 -18.96
C THR A 176 5.37 5.95 -17.54
N SER A 177 5.09 7.22 -17.23
CA SER A 177 4.55 7.62 -15.92
C SER A 177 3.24 6.91 -15.58
N GLU A 178 2.36 6.74 -16.57
CA GLU A 178 1.09 6.02 -16.43
C GLU A 178 1.29 4.55 -16.04
N VAL A 179 2.23 3.86 -16.69
CA VAL A 179 2.54 2.46 -16.36
C VAL A 179 3.13 2.32 -14.97
N ARG A 180 4.00 3.26 -14.54
CA ARG A 180 4.54 3.24 -13.16
C ARG A 180 3.44 3.43 -12.13
N LEU A 181 2.55 4.39 -12.36
CA LEU A 181 1.39 4.62 -11.50
C LEU A 181 0.50 3.37 -11.43
N ALA A 182 0.19 2.77 -12.57
CA ALA A 182 -0.59 1.54 -12.65
C ALA A 182 0.04 0.41 -11.83
N LEU A 183 1.35 0.19 -11.96
CA LEU A 183 2.06 -0.84 -11.19
C LEU A 183 2.00 -0.57 -9.68
N LEU A 184 2.20 0.67 -9.24
CA LEU A 184 2.13 1.04 -7.82
C LEU A 184 0.72 0.85 -7.24
N VAL A 185 -0.31 1.24 -7.99
CA VAL A 185 -1.71 1.03 -7.59
C VAL A 185 -2.04 -0.47 -7.52
N LEU A 186 -1.55 -1.28 -8.46
CA LEU A 186 -1.74 -2.73 -8.43
C LEU A 186 -1.00 -3.39 -7.25
N LEU A 187 0.19 -2.90 -6.88
CA LEU A 187 0.89 -3.38 -5.69
C LEU A 187 0.12 -3.02 -4.41
N ALA A 188 -0.45 -1.82 -4.33
CA ALA A 188 -1.31 -1.44 -3.22
C ALA A 188 -2.60 -2.29 -3.16
N LEU A 189 -3.24 -2.54 -4.31
CA LEU A 189 -4.40 -3.41 -4.41
C LEU A 189 -4.06 -4.86 -4.00
N GLY A 190 -2.92 -5.38 -4.48
CA GLY A 190 -2.44 -6.71 -4.12
C GLY A 190 -2.15 -6.83 -2.63
N ALA A 191 -1.48 -5.85 -2.03
CA ALA A 191 -1.24 -5.79 -0.59
C ALA A 191 -2.55 -5.79 0.21
N LEU A 192 -3.53 -4.98 -0.21
CA LEU A 192 -4.86 -4.92 0.40
C LEU A 192 -5.61 -6.26 0.30
N LEU A 193 -5.55 -6.94 -0.86
CA LEU A 193 -6.16 -8.26 -1.03
C LEU A 193 -5.46 -9.34 -0.19
N VAL A 194 -4.12 -9.29 -0.09
CA VAL A 194 -3.35 -10.20 0.78
C VAL A 194 -3.70 -9.96 2.25
N ALA A 195 -3.86 -8.71 2.68
CA ALA A 195 -4.31 -8.37 4.03
C ALA A 195 -5.71 -8.94 4.33
N GLY A 196 -6.60 -8.91 3.33
CA GLY A 196 -7.93 -9.49 3.40
C GLY A 196 -7.93 -11.02 3.49
N LEU A 197 -7.25 -11.66 2.54
CA LEU A 197 -7.29 -13.12 2.36
C LEU A 197 -6.39 -13.89 3.34
N SER A 198 -5.41 -13.23 3.96
CA SER A 198 -4.57 -13.86 5.00
C SER A 198 -5.28 -13.97 6.35
N GLY A 199 -6.40 -13.29 6.54
CA GLY A 199 -7.04 -13.17 7.84
C GLY A 199 -6.27 -12.29 8.83
N MET A 200 -5.17 -11.63 8.45
CA MET A 200 -4.52 -10.62 9.31
C MET A 200 -5.50 -9.48 9.64
N SER A 201 -6.39 -9.15 8.70
CA SER A 201 -7.46 -8.16 8.90
C SER A 201 -8.65 -8.62 9.73
N LYS A 202 -8.69 -9.90 10.15
CA LYS A 202 -9.66 -10.35 11.15
C LYS A 202 -9.24 -9.84 12.53
N ALA A 203 -8.00 -10.06 12.93
CA ALA A 203 -7.54 -9.84 14.31
C ALA A 203 -7.57 -8.38 14.78
N GLU A 204 -7.41 -7.43 13.87
CA GLU A 204 -7.47 -6.00 14.17
C GLU A 204 -8.65 -5.41 13.39
N THR A 205 -9.68 -4.99 14.13
CA THR A 205 -10.95 -4.36 13.73
C THR A 205 -10.92 -3.73 12.33
N GLU A 206 -11.75 -4.17 11.35
CA GLU A 206 -12.28 -3.59 10.07
C GLU A 206 -11.55 -2.43 9.31
N ARG A 207 -10.48 -1.88 9.86
CA ARG A 207 -9.99 -0.52 9.70
C ARG A 207 -8.56 -0.48 9.15
N ILE A 208 -7.82 -1.59 9.26
CA ILE A 208 -6.48 -1.75 8.64
C ILE A 208 -6.49 -1.58 7.12
N TRP A 209 -7.65 -1.65 6.47
CA TRP A 209 -7.77 -1.45 5.02
C TRP A 209 -7.66 0.03 4.63
N LEU A 210 -7.98 0.97 5.54
CA LEU A 210 -7.98 2.40 5.24
C LEU A 210 -6.59 2.94 4.84
N PRO A 211 -5.49 2.61 5.54
CA PRO A 211 -4.14 2.95 5.10
C PRO A 211 -3.81 2.49 3.68
N PHE A 212 -4.28 1.32 3.27
CA PHE A 212 -4.06 0.80 1.91
C PHE A 212 -4.99 1.46 0.88
N ALA A 213 -6.26 1.70 1.24
CA ALA A 213 -7.28 2.25 0.37
C ALA A 213 -6.93 3.64 -0.17
N VAL A 214 -6.22 4.45 0.61
CA VAL A 214 -5.73 5.79 0.20
C VAL A 214 -4.90 5.72 -1.08
N TRP A 215 -4.09 4.68 -1.24
CA TRP A 215 -3.23 4.51 -2.42
C TRP A 215 -4.00 4.14 -3.68
N LEU A 216 -5.18 3.52 -3.53
CA LEU A 216 -6.05 3.19 -4.66
C LEU A 216 -6.63 4.46 -5.30
N LEU A 217 -6.83 5.54 -4.52
CA LEU A 217 -7.35 6.81 -5.02
C LEU A 217 -6.49 7.39 -6.16
N ALA A 218 -5.20 7.08 -6.18
CA ALA A 218 -4.29 7.51 -7.24
C ALA A 218 -4.69 6.98 -8.63
N ALA A 219 -5.49 5.90 -8.70
CA ALA A 219 -6.08 5.42 -9.95
C ALA A 219 -6.95 6.48 -10.64
N GLY A 220 -7.54 7.39 -9.87
CA GLY A 220 -8.35 8.49 -10.39
C GLY A 220 -7.58 9.45 -11.30
N ALA A 221 -6.25 9.51 -11.20
CA ALA A 221 -5.42 10.35 -12.08
C ALA A 221 -5.49 9.95 -13.57
N LEU A 222 -5.96 8.73 -13.86
CA LEU A 222 -6.13 8.22 -15.23
C LEU A 222 -7.51 8.53 -15.83
N LEU A 223 -8.38 9.21 -15.08
CA LEU A 223 -9.75 9.49 -15.50
C LEU A 223 -9.88 10.83 -16.24
N PRO A 224 -10.69 10.88 -17.33
CA PRO A 224 -11.08 12.13 -17.95
C PRO A 224 -12.23 12.76 -17.16
N ARG A 225 -12.44 14.06 -17.32
CA ARG A 225 -13.54 14.82 -16.68
C ARG A 225 -13.46 14.76 -15.14
N PRO A 226 -12.38 15.26 -14.52
CA PRO A 226 -12.15 15.15 -13.07
C PRO A 226 -13.30 15.73 -12.24
N ARG A 227 -13.93 16.82 -12.69
CA ARG A 227 -15.05 17.47 -11.99
C ARG A 227 -16.26 16.54 -11.82
N ALA A 228 -16.62 15.76 -12.83
CA ALA A 228 -17.75 14.84 -12.75
C ALA A 228 -17.48 13.70 -11.76
N TRP A 229 -16.25 13.18 -11.73
CA TRP A 229 -15.85 12.14 -10.79
C TRP A 229 -15.76 12.64 -9.34
N LEU A 230 -15.27 13.86 -9.14
CA LEU A 230 -15.26 14.51 -7.82
C LEU A 230 -16.69 14.77 -7.32
N ALA A 231 -17.59 15.23 -8.21
CA ALA A 231 -19.00 15.38 -7.88
C ALA A 231 -19.64 14.04 -7.50
N ALA A 232 -19.42 12.98 -8.27
CA ALA A 232 -19.92 11.64 -7.96
C ALA A 232 -19.38 11.10 -6.62
N GLN A 233 -18.11 11.36 -6.31
CA GLN A 233 -17.51 11.01 -5.01
C GLN A 233 -18.15 11.79 -3.85
N ALA A 234 -18.31 13.11 -4.00
CA ALA A 234 -18.94 13.94 -2.99
C ALA A 234 -20.39 13.51 -2.74
N VAL A 235 -21.15 13.26 -3.80
CA VAL A 235 -22.53 12.76 -3.70
C VAL A 235 -22.57 11.41 -2.99
N LEU A 236 -21.71 10.45 -3.36
CA LEU A 236 -21.66 9.15 -2.67
C LEU A 236 -21.33 9.32 -1.17
N ALA A 237 -20.33 10.14 -0.84
CA ALA A 237 -19.94 10.40 0.54
C ALA A 237 -21.09 11.01 1.35
N LEU A 238 -21.82 11.96 0.77
CA LEU A 238 -23.01 12.55 1.39
C LEU A 238 -24.13 11.52 1.54
N LEU A 239 -24.43 10.75 0.51
CA LEU A 239 -25.46 9.70 0.56
C LEU A 239 -25.14 8.68 1.66
N LEU A 240 -23.91 8.18 1.74
CA LEU A 240 -23.50 7.26 2.80
C LEU A 240 -23.65 7.89 4.17
N ASN A 241 -23.21 9.14 4.36
CA ASN A 241 -23.31 9.83 5.64
C ASN A 241 -24.75 10.09 6.09
N HIS A 242 -25.70 10.31 5.16
CA HIS A 242 -27.07 10.69 5.49
C HIS A 242 -28.06 9.52 5.46
N LEU A 243 -27.79 8.46 4.69
CA LEU A 243 -28.65 7.28 4.60
C LEU A 243 -28.26 6.17 5.57
N LEU A 244 -26.98 6.07 5.95
CA LEU A 244 -26.54 5.09 6.93
C LEU A 244 -26.60 5.72 8.32
N LEU A 245 -27.57 5.27 9.11
CA LEU A 245 -27.59 5.49 10.55
C LEU A 245 -26.44 4.71 11.18
N THR A 246 -25.28 5.35 11.31
CA THR A 246 -24.17 4.81 12.08
C THR A 246 -24.45 5.08 13.55
N GLY A 247 -25.03 4.11 14.26
CA GLY A 247 -25.14 4.15 15.71
C GLY A 247 -23.74 4.01 16.32
N TRP A 248 -23.05 5.15 16.49
CA TRP A 248 -21.88 5.26 17.35
C TRP A 248 -22.32 5.83 18.70
#